data_AF-A0A2N5K3Z1-F1
#
_entry.id   AF-A0A2N5K3Z1-F1
#
_cell.length_a   1.000
_cell.length_b   1.000
_cell.length_c   1.000
_cell.angle_alpha   90.00
_cell.angle_beta   90.00
_cell.angle_gamma   90.00
#
_symmetry.space_group_name_H-M   'P 1'
#
loop_
_entity.id
_entity.type
_entity.pdbx_description
1 polymer ?
#
loop_
_entity_poly.entity_id
_entity_poly.type
_entity_poly.pdbx_seq_one_letter_code
_entity_poly.pdbx_strand_id
1 'polypeptide(L)'
;MVGQAADGDSEEAVTIQNPPAGTYTILVDGYAVPAGTTAYDYLDVFANGKYGSITVTDAAAVRAPGATWTAPGVVTAKAAPAAGRILLGNVLVKAGATTVGSGTVQVLNVAP
;
A
#
# COMPACT_ATOMS: atom_id res chain seq x y z
N MET A 1 -16.11 0.17 15.91
CA MET A 1 -15.50 -0.67 14.85
C MET A 1 -15.65 0.07 13.52
N VAL A 2 -14.61 0.07 12.68
CA VAL A 2 -14.52 0.85 11.43
C VAL A 2 -14.27 -0.02 10.18
N GLY A 3 -14.09 -1.31 10.40
CA GLY A 3 -13.92 -2.36 9.40
C GLY A 3 -13.75 -3.69 10.13
N GLN A 4 -14.10 -4.80 9.47
CA GLN A 4 -13.85 -6.15 9.93
C GLN A 4 -13.79 -7.08 8.71
N ALA A 5 -13.04 -8.17 8.83
CA ALA A 5 -13.02 -9.27 7.90
C ALA A 5 -12.99 -10.57 8.72
N ALA A 6 -13.71 -11.57 8.22
CA ALA A 6 -13.83 -12.89 8.79
C ALA A 6 -14.38 -13.80 7.69
N ASP A 7 -13.56 -14.70 7.16
CA ASP A 7 -14.02 -15.72 6.22
C ASP A 7 -13.60 -17.15 6.62
N GLY A 8 -13.57 -18.06 5.66
CA GLY A 8 -13.34 -19.49 5.89
C GLY A 8 -11.86 -19.89 5.90
N ASP A 9 -10.94 -18.98 5.56
CA ASP A 9 -9.51 -19.21 5.60
C ASP A 9 -8.81 -18.39 6.70
N SER A 10 -7.50 -18.19 6.60
CA SER A 10 -6.69 -17.49 7.62
C SER A 10 -6.17 -16.14 7.11
N GLU A 11 -6.46 -15.77 5.86
CA GLU A 11 -5.91 -14.61 5.17
C GLU A 11 -6.91 -13.44 5.20
N GLU A 12 -6.87 -12.67 6.28
CA GLU A 12 -7.80 -11.56 6.48
C GLU A 12 -7.26 -10.21 5.99
N ALA A 13 -8.11 -9.42 5.33
CA ALA A 13 -7.75 -8.07 4.86
C ALA A 13 -8.88 -7.05 5.07
N VAL A 14 -8.54 -5.91 5.69
CA VAL A 14 -9.46 -4.78 5.87
C VAL A 14 -8.89 -3.55 5.16
N THR A 15 -9.68 -2.96 4.26
CA THR A 15 -9.35 -1.69 3.60
C THR A 15 -10.35 -0.61 3.99
N ILE A 16 -9.85 0.48 4.57
CA ILE A 16 -10.66 1.65 4.90
C ILE A 16 -10.24 2.79 3.97
N GLN A 17 -11.16 3.24 3.11
CA GLN A 17 -10.91 4.34 2.19
C GLN A 17 -11.05 5.68 2.91
N ASN A 18 -10.05 6.55 2.77
CA ASN A 18 -10.04 7.90 3.36
C ASN A 18 -10.47 7.94 4.84
N PRO A 19 -9.82 7.16 5.73
CA PRO A 19 -10.16 7.15 7.15
C PRO A 19 -9.96 8.53 7.78
N PRO A 20 -10.85 8.97 8.70
CA PRO A 20 -10.58 10.14 9.53
C PRO A 20 -9.24 10.04 10.27
N ALA A 21 -8.57 11.15 10.49
CA ALA A 21 -7.33 11.14 11.27
C ALA A 21 -7.63 10.70 12.72
N GLY A 22 -6.82 9.77 13.24
CA GLY A 22 -6.99 9.25 14.59
C GLY A 22 -6.12 8.02 14.84
N THR A 23 -6.26 7.47 16.04
CA THR A 23 -5.64 6.20 16.42
C THR A 23 -6.55 5.06 16.01
N TYR A 24 -5.98 4.07 15.32
CA TYR A 24 -6.66 2.85 14.92
C TYR A 24 -6.07 1.69 15.71
N THR A 25 -6.93 0.88 16.31
CA THR A 25 -6.55 -0.36 16.99
C THR A 25 -6.95 -1.52 16.10
N ILE A 26 -5.98 -2.39 15.79
CA ILE A 26 -6.27 -3.66 15.12
C ILE A 26 -6.44 -4.73 16.19
N LEU A 27 -7.52 -5.50 16.08
CA LEU A 27 -7.84 -6.63 16.92
C LEU A 27 -7.91 -7.87 16.05
N VAL A 28 -7.13 -8.90 16.40
CA VAL A 28 -7.21 -10.24 15.79
C VAL A 28 -7.92 -11.13 16.79
N ASP A 29 -9.09 -11.65 16.40
CA ASP A 29 -9.89 -12.54 17.23
C ASP A 29 -9.83 -13.97 16.67
N GLY A 30 -9.40 -14.93 17.49
CA GLY A 30 -9.24 -16.30 17.08
C GLY A 30 -10.54 -17.09 17.28
N TYR A 31 -11.13 -17.60 16.20
CA TYR A 31 -12.40 -18.35 16.26
C TYR A 31 -12.37 -19.53 17.26
N ALA A 32 -11.31 -20.34 17.20
CA ALA A 32 -11.09 -21.44 18.14
C ALA A 32 -9.60 -21.68 18.34
N VAL A 33 -9.10 -21.44 19.57
CA VAL A 33 -7.68 -21.61 19.93
C VAL A 33 -7.54 -22.53 21.16
N PRO A 34 -7.84 -23.84 21.06
CA PRO A 34 -8.00 -24.71 22.24
C PRO A 34 -6.71 -24.91 23.06
N ALA A 35 -5.54 -24.75 22.43
CA ALA A 35 -4.23 -24.87 23.06
C ALA A 35 -3.60 -23.52 23.46
N GLY A 36 -4.36 -22.43 23.38
CA GLY A 36 -4.04 -21.16 24.04
C GLY A 36 -3.01 -20.25 23.37
N THR A 37 -2.54 -20.54 22.16
CA THR A 37 -1.73 -19.59 21.38
C THR A 37 -2.08 -19.60 19.90
N THR A 38 -2.11 -18.41 19.32
CA THR A 38 -2.24 -18.17 17.88
C THR A 38 -1.07 -17.28 17.47
N ALA A 39 -0.43 -17.62 16.36
CA ALA A 39 0.53 -16.75 15.68
C ALA A 39 -0.14 -16.24 14.40
N TYR A 40 0.19 -15.01 14.01
CA TYR A 40 -0.26 -14.41 12.76
C TYR A 40 0.84 -13.49 12.23
N ASP A 41 0.96 -13.45 10.91
CA ASP A 41 1.73 -12.43 10.24
C ASP A 41 0.87 -11.17 10.09
N TYR A 42 1.41 -10.02 10.48
CA TYR A 42 0.70 -8.75 10.45
C TYR A 42 1.36 -7.76 9.50
N LEU A 43 0.56 -7.21 8.60
CA LEU A 43 0.96 -6.14 7.70
C LEU A 43 -0.08 -5.02 7.75
N ASP A 44 0.38 -3.79 8.03
CA ASP A 44 -0.40 -2.59 7.80
C ASP A 44 0.27 -1.67 6.77
N VAL A 45 -0.59 -1.06 5.95
CA VAL A 45 -0.18 -0.06 4.97
C VAL A 45 -1.15 1.09 5.05
N PHE A 46 -0.63 2.30 5.22
CA PHE A 46 -1.44 3.51 5.20
C PHE A 46 -0.73 4.61 4.40
N ALA A 47 -1.53 5.43 3.71
CA ALA A 47 -1.03 6.48 2.86
C ALA A 47 -1.38 7.85 3.44
N ASN A 48 -0.42 8.77 3.42
CA ASN A 48 -0.63 10.17 3.76
C ASN A 48 0.39 11.03 3.01
N GLY A 49 -0.08 12.12 2.37
CA GLY A 49 0.78 13.02 1.60
C GLY A 49 1.88 13.71 2.42
N LYS A 50 1.80 13.66 3.76
CA LYS A 50 2.89 14.13 4.65
C LYS A 50 4.18 13.33 4.51
N TYR A 51 4.10 12.06 4.09
CA TYR A 51 5.28 11.21 3.93
C TYR A 51 6.01 11.46 2.61
N GLY A 52 5.27 11.97 1.61
CA GLY A 52 5.84 12.19 0.29
C GLY A 52 4.83 12.01 -0.83
N SER A 53 5.36 11.92 -2.04
CA SER A 53 4.61 11.71 -3.28
C SER A 53 5.47 11.05 -4.34
N ILE A 54 4.80 10.40 -5.29
CA ILE A 54 5.39 10.01 -6.57
C ILE A 54 4.67 10.80 -7.65
N THR A 55 5.42 11.43 -8.54
CA THR A 55 4.88 12.12 -9.71
C THR A 55 5.40 11.47 -10.98
N VAL A 56 4.50 11.15 -11.90
CA VAL A 56 4.82 10.56 -13.21
C VAL A 56 4.29 11.51 -14.28
N THR A 57 5.10 11.80 -15.29
CA THR A 57 4.75 12.72 -16.38
C THR A 57 4.57 11.99 -17.72
N ASP A 58 4.16 10.71 -17.68
CA ASP A 58 3.83 9.95 -18.89
C ASP A 58 2.51 10.46 -19.49
N ALA A 59 2.53 10.72 -20.80
CA ALA A 59 1.35 11.19 -21.52
C ALA A 59 0.53 9.99 -22.02
N ALA A 60 -0.80 10.12 -21.95
CA ALA A 60 -1.69 9.11 -22.51
C ALA A 60 -1.44 8.97 -24.02
N ALA A 61 -1.04 7.77 -24.44
CA ALA A 61 -0.74 7.47 -25.83
C ALA A 61 -1.10 6.01 -26.15
N VAL A 62 -1.54 5.76 -27.39
CA VAL A 62 -1.71 4.39 -27.88
C VAL A 62 -0.32 3.77 -28.07
N ARG A 63 -0.13 2.57 -27.51
CA ARG A 63 1.10 1.77 -27.64
C ARG A 63 0.78 0.55 -28.49
N ALA A 64 1.66 0.18 -29.41
CA ALA A 64 1.51 -1.06 -30.18
C ALA A 64 1.68 -2.29 -29.28
N PRO A 65 1.07 -3.45 -29.63
CA PRO A 65 1.32 -4.70 -28.91
C PRO A 65 2.82 -5.03 -28.84
N GLY A 66 3.30 -5.37 -27.64
CA GLY A 66 4.72 -5.68 -27.39
C GLY A 66 5.66 -4.46 -27.33
N ALA A 67 5.13 -3.24 -27.39
CA ALA A 67 5.96 -2.04 -27.24
C ALA A 67 6.50 -1.89 -25.81
N THR A 68 7.74 -1.44 -25.71
CA THR A 68 8.38 -1.04 -24.45
C THR A 68 8.63 0.47 -24.48
N TRP A 69 8.42 1.14 -23.35
CA TRP A 69 8.75 2.56 -23.20
C TRP A 69 9.22 2.87 -21.78
N THR A 70 9.79 4.06 -21.61
CA THR A 70 10.18 4.59 -20.31
C THR A 70 9.28 5.77 -19.95
N ALA A 71 8.72 5.75 -18.75
CA ALA A 71 7.94 6.85 -18.18
C ALA A 71 8.81 7.60 -17.14
N PRO A 72 9.03 8.92 -17.28
CA PRO A 72 9.72 9.69 -16.25
C PRO A 72 8.91 9.72 -14.96
N GLY A 73 9.57 9.42 -13.84
CA GLY A 73 9.00 9.44 -12.50
C GLY A 73 9.93 10.12 -11.50
N VAL A 74 9.35 10.91 -10.59
CA VAL A 74 10.06 11.56 -9.49
C VAL A 74 9.46 11.10 -8.17
N VAL A 75 10.32 10.63 -7.26
CA VAL A 75 9.95 10.27 -5.90
C VAL A 75 10.40 11.39 -4.98
N THR A 76 9.48 11.94 -4.19
CA THR A 76 9.79 12.96 -3.18
C THR A 76 9.38 12.44 -1.82
N ALA A 77 10.36 12.08 -0.99
CA ALA A 77 10.13 11.77 0.42
C ALA A 77 10.15 13.08 1.24
N LYS A 78 9.19 13.26 2.15
CA LYS A 78 9.04 14.47 2.98
C LYS A 78 9.28 14.23 4.47
N ALA A 79 9.28 12.98 4.90
CA ALA A 79 9.52 12.59 6.28
C ALA A 79 10.11 11.17 6.33
N ALA A 80 10.98 10.92 7.30
CA ALA A 80 11.40 9.55 7.60
C ALA A 80 10.20 8.72 8.13
N PRO A 81 10.11 7.42 7.80
CA PRO A 81 9.12 6.54 8.39
C PRO A 81 9.41 6.35 9.89
N ALA A 82 8.39 5.94 10.66
CA ALA A 82 8.61 5.55 12.06
C ALA A 82 9.55 4.33 12.15
N ALA A 83 10.18 4.13 13.30
CA ALA A 83 11.08 2.99 13.51
C ALA A 83 10.40 1.65 13.14
N GLY A 84 11.13 0.80 12.42
CA GLY A 84 10.63 -0.49 11.92
C GLY A 84 9.72 -0.40 10.69
N ARG A 85 9.46 0.80 10.15
CA ARG A 85 8.66 1.00 8.93
C ARG A 85 9.52 1.46 7.76
N ILE A 86 9.03 1.20 6.56
CA ILE A 86 9.60 1.68 5.30
C ILE A 86 8.62 2.60 4.59
N LEU A 87 9.12 3.53 3.78
CA LEU A 87 8.26 4.26 2.85
C LEU A 87 8.05 3.43 1.59
N LEU A 88 6.78 3.24 1.27
CA LEU A 88 6.32 2.58 0.07
C LEU A 88 5.55 3.56 -0.80
N GLY A 89 5.70 3.43 -2.11
CA GLY A 89 4.81 4.04 -3.08
C GLY A 89 4.45 3.03 -4.16
N ASN A 90 3.33 3.26 -4.83
CA ASN A 90 2.86 2.41 -5.90
C ASN A 90 2.62 3.26 -7.16
N VAL A 91 3.05 2.74 -8.30
CA VAL A 91 2.80 3.32 -9.61
C VAL A 91 1.93 2.34 -10.39
N LEU A 92 0.87 2.87 -11.02
CA LEU A 92 -0.06 2.09 -11.81
C LEU A 92 0.10 2.46 -13.28
N VAL A 93 0.12 1.45 -14.15
CA VAL A 93 -0.08 1.64 -15.59
C VAL A 93 -1.56 1.42 -15.86
N LYS A 94 -2.22 2.41 -16.49
CA LYS A 94 -3.66 2.37 -16.75
C LYS A 94 -3.98 2.48 -18.23
N ALA A 95 -4.97 1.70 -18.65
CA ALA A 95 -5.68 1.85 -19.93
C ALA A 95 -7.08 2.40 -19.61
N GLY A 96 -7.23 3.73 -19.67
CA GLY A 96 -8.43 4.40 -19.17
C GLY A 96 -8.59 4.22 -17.65
N ALA A 97 -9.73 3.68 -17.21
CA ALA A 97 -9.98 3.40 -15.80
C ALA A 97 -9.33 2.08 -15.32
N THR A 98 -8.92 1.21 -16.24
CA THR A 98 -8.42 -0.13 -15.94
C THR A 98 -6.93 -0.10 -15.62
N THR A 99 -6.54 -0.65 -14.47
CA THR A 99 -5.13 -0.93 -14.16
C THR A 99 -4.66 -2.14 -14.96
N VAL A 100 -3.62 -1.96 -15.78
CA VAL A 100 -3.03 -3.02 -16.63
C VAL A 100 -1.61 -3.40 -16.18
N GLY A 101 -1.06 -2.68 -15.21
CA GLY A 101 0.24 -2.97 -14.62
C GLY A 101 0.44 -2.18 -13.35
N SER A 102 1.37 -2.63 -12.52
CA SER A 102 1.76 -1.90 -11.31
C SER A 102 3.24 -2.12 -11.00
N GLY A 103 3.80 -1.20 -10.23
CA GLY A 103 5.15 -1.29 -9.70
C GLY A 103 5.21 -0.67 -8.32
N THR A 104 6.01 -1.27 -7.44
CA THR A 104 6.24 -0.78 -6.09
C THR A 104 7.59 -0.09 -6.01
N VAL A 105 7.60 1.08 -5.40
CA VAL A 105 8.81 1.85 -5.09
C VAL A 105 9.05 1.76 -3.58
N GLN A 106 10.25 1.32 -3.21
CA GLN A 106 10.69 1.32 -1.82
C GLN A 106 11.76 2.39 -1.64
N VAL A 107 11.58 3.27 -0.66
CA VAL A 107 12.62 4.25 -0.31
C VAL A 107 13.44 3.67 0.83
N LEU A 108 14.70 3.33 0.53
CA LEU A 108 15.59 2.64 1.47
C LEU A 108 16.06 3.53 2.62
N ASN A 109 16.29 4.81 2.34
CA ASN A 109 16.74 5.78 3.34
C ASN A 109 16.21 7.17 3.01
N VAL A 110 15.85 7.93 4.05
CA VAL A 110 15.52 9.36 3.97
C VAL A 110 16.48 10.06 4.91
N ALA A 111 17.40 10.84 4.35
CA ALA A 111 18.29 11.67 5.16
C ALA A 111 17.47 12.80 5.83
N PRO A 112 17.75 13.13 7.11
CA PRO A 112 17.16 14.28 7.80
C PRO A 112 17.42 15.61 7.09
#